data_AF-A0A239LGL6-F1
#
_entry.id   AF-A0A239LGL6-F1
#
_cell.length_a   1.000
_cell.length_b   1.000
_cell.length_c   1.000
_cell.angle_alpha   90.00
_cell.angle_beta   90.00
_cell.angle_gamma   90.00
#
_symmetry.space_group_name_H-M   'P 1'
#
loop_
_entity.id
_entity.type
_entity.pdbx_description
1 polymer ?
#
loop_
_entity_poly.entity_id
_entity_poly.type
_entity_poly.pdbx_seq_one_letter_code
_entity_poly.pdbx_strand_id
1 'polypeptide(L)'
;MASPNLSSNSLEKRDRWAAFRGLRWWQLVLSLLPLVLIGLGGLIGGAVGAAGTWLNLKVARKSLHPAVKALVMIAVVIGAYVVWSIVAVALKAAIDN
;
A
#
# COMPACT_ATOMS: atom_id res chain seq x y z
N MET A 1 -5.54 38.90 34.03
CA MET A 1 -5.06 38.63 32.66
C MET A 1 -5.23 37.15 32.40
N ALA A 2 -6.16 36.78 31.51
CA ALA A 2 -6.36 35.38 31.13
C ALA A 2 -5.19 34.94 30.25
N SER A 3 -4.52 33.85 30.63
CA SER A 3 -3.47 33.22 29.83
C SER A 3 -4.05 32.75 28.49
N PRO A 4 -3.44 33.08 27.34
CA PRO A 4 -3.88 32.54 26.05
C PRO A 4 -3.79 31.02 26.04
N ASN A 5 -4.92 30.38 25.75
CA ASN A 5 -5.06 28.92 25.75
C ASN A 5 -4.44 28.37 24.45
N LEU A 6 -3.21 27.87 24.53
CA LEU A 6 -2.43 27.34 23.39
C LEU A 6 -2.87 25.93 22.91
N SER A 7 -4.04 25.46 23.32
CA SER A 7 -4.52 24.10 23.03
C SER A 7 -5.16 23.91 21.64
N SER A 8 -5.24 24.94 20.80
CA SER A 8 -5.94 24.88 19.51
C SER A 8 -5.07 24.49 18.30
N ASN A 9 -3.74 24.43 18.45
CA ASN A 9 -2.82 24.03 17.36
C ASN A 9 -2.31 22.58 17.47
N SER A 10 -2.74 21.83 18.49
CA SER A 10 -2.32 20.44 18.74
C SER A 10 -3.11 19.41 17.92
N LEU A 11 -4.05 19.84 17.07
CA LEU A 11 -4.60 19.00 16.01
C LEU A 11 -3.59 18.92 14.86
N GLU A 12 -2.44 18.32 15.16
CA GLU A 12 -1.47 17.81 14.21
C GLU A 12 -2.22 16.90 13.24
N LYS A 13 -2.66 17.46 12.12
CA LYS A 13 -3.43 16.77 11.09
C LYS A 13 -2.51 15.71 10.51
N ARG A 14 -2.61 14.46 11.00
CA ARG A 14 -1.83 13.29 10.51
C ARG A 14 -1.70 13.38 9.01
N ASP A 15 -0.51 13.72 8.53
CA ASP A 15 -0.26 13.94 7.11
C ASP A 15 -0.29 12.59 6.41
N ARG A 16 -1.49 12.19 5.97
CA ARG A 16 -1.76 10.91 5.31
C ARG A 16 -0.92 10.74 4.04
N TRP A 17 -0.41 11.83 3.49
CA TRP A 17 0.41 11.86 2.29
C TRP A 17 1.91 11.81 2.57
N ALA A 18 2.34 11.96 3.82
CA ALA A 18 3.76 11.83 4.21
C ALA A 18 4.36 10.48 3.82
N ALA A 19 3.53 9.43 3.73
CA ALA A 19 3.94 8.11 3.28
C ALA A 19 4.44 8.05 1.83
N PHE A 20 4.01 8.97 0.98
CA PHE A 20 4.32 9.03 -0.45
C PHE A 20 5.37 10.11 -0.78
N ARG A 21 5.59 11.07 0.11
CA ARG A 21 6.60 12.12 -0.10
C ARG A 21 8.01 11.55 0.06
N GLY A 22 8.95 12.03 -0.76
CA GLY A 22 10.36 11.66 -0.69
C GLY A 22 10.73 10.31 -1.33
N LEU A 23 9.76 9.61 -1.94
CA LEU A 23 10.02 8.41 -2.73
C LEU A 23 10.47 8.79 -4.14
N ARG A 24 11.37 7.99 -4.73
CA ARG A 24 11.73 8.13 -6.15
C ARG A 24 10.51 7.79 -7.01
N TRP A 25 10.41 8.36 -8.20
CA TRP A 25 9.28 8.15 -9.12
C TRP A 25 8.99 6.65 -9.36
N TRP A 26 10.03 5.84 -9.56
CA TRP A 26 9.89 4.39 -9.79
C TRP A 26 9.42 3.64 -8.52
N GLN A 27 9.78 4.13 -7.33
CA GLN A 27 9.30 3.56 -6.06
C GLN A 27 7.81 3.86 -5.88
N LEU A 28 7.36 5.05 -6.28
CA LEU A 28 5.95 5.40 -6.28
C LEU A 28 5.14 4.51 -7.21
N VAL A 29 5.59 4.30 -8.44
CA VAL A 29 4.93 3.41 -9.40
C VAL A 29 4.84 1.98 -8.83
N LEU A 30 5.95 1.40 -8.39
CA LEU A 30 5.95 0.03 -7.85
C LEU A 30 5.11 -0.11 -6.58
N SER A 31 5.04 0.94 -5.75
CA SER A 31 4.23 0.91 -4.54
C SER A 31 2.74 1.03 -4.80
N LEU A 32 2.32 1.76 -5.83
CA LEU A 32 0.91 1.89 -6.19
C LEU A 32 0.42 0.75 -7.10
N LEU A 33 1.33 0.02 -7.74
CA LEU A 33 0.99 -1.05 -8.69
C LEU A 33 0.00 -2.11 -8.15
N PRO A 34 0.06 -2.54 -6.87
CA PRO A 34 -0.93 -3.46 -6.31
C PRO A 34 -2.37 -2.89 -6.29
N LEU A 35 -2.56 -1.57 -6.30
CA LEU A 35 -3.91 -0.96 -6.31
C LEU A 35 -4.68 -1.24 -7.60
N VAL A 36 -4.02 -1.64 -8.69
CA VAL A 36 -4.69 -2.07 -9.92
C VAL A 36 -5.66 -3.23 -9.65
N LEU A 37 -5.41 -4.03 -8.61
CA LEU A 37 -6.30 -5.10 -8.17
C LEU A 37 -7.70 -4.60 -7.77
N ILE A 38 -7.86 -3.32 -7.40
CA ILE A 38 -9.18 -2.71 -7.14
C ILE A 38 -10.07 -2.86 -8.39
N GLY A 39 -9.53 -2.57 -9.57
CA GLY A 39 -10.30 -2.61 -10.83
C GLY A 39 -10.64 -4.04 -11.26
N LEU A 40 -9.81 -5.01 -10.91
CA LEU A 40 -9.99 -6.42 -11.29
C LEU A 40 -10.89 -7.20 -10.32
N GLY A 41 -10.90 -6.80 -9.05
CA GLY A 41 -11.49 -7.58 -7.96
C GLY A 41 -12.46 -6.86 -7.06
N GLY A 42 -12.82 -5.62 -7.39
CA GLY A 42 -13.71 -4.78 -6.59
C GLY A 42 -13.19 -4.60 -5.16
N LEU A 43 -14.07 -4.77 -4.16
CA LEU A 43 -13.72 -4.57 -2.76
C LEU A 43 -12.61 -5.50 -2.27
N ILE A 44 -12.65 -6.79 -2.66
CA ILE A 44 -11.69 -7.78 -2.20
C ILE A 44 -10.34 -7.55 -2.89
N GLY A 45 -10.35 -7.32 -4.20
CA GLY A 45 -9.14 -6.92 -4.93
C GLY A 45 -8.55 -5.63 -4.37
N GLY A 46 -9.40 -4.70 -3.94
CA GLY A 46 -8.96 -3.48 -3.29
C GLY A 46 -8.35 -3.66 -1.91
N ALA A 47 -8.89 -4.56 -1.08
CA ALA A 47 -8.27 -4.90 0.20
C ALA A 47 -6.88 -5.52 0.01
N VAL A 48 -6.75 -6.48 -0.91
CA VAL A 48 -5.45 -7.11 -1.23
C VAL A 48 -4.48 -6.09 -1.83
N GLY A 49 -4.94 -5.27 -2.77
CA GLY A 49 -4.15 -4.20 -3.39
C GLY A 49 -3.69 -3.14 -2.40
N ALA A 50 -4.55 -2.73 -1.45
CA ALA A 50 -4.20 -1.79 -0.40
C ALA A 50 -3.13 -2.37 0.55
N ALA A 51 -3.27 -3.65 0.94
CA ALA A 51 -2.29 -4.34 1.77
C ALA A 51 -0.93 -4.46 1.05
N GLY A 52 -0.93 -4.86 -0.23
CA GLY A 52 0.29 -4.92 -1.05
C GLY A 52 0.96 -3.56 -1.21
N THR A 53 0.18 -2.51 -1.43
CA THR A 53 0.67 -1.13 -1.52
C THR A 53 1.31 -0.67 -0.23
N TRP A 54 0.67 -0.91 0.91
CA TRP A 54 1.20 -0.57 2.21
C TRP A 54 2.51 -1.30 2.51
N LEU A 55 2.60 -2.58 2.17
CA LEU A 55 3.83 -3.36 2.32
C LEU A 55 4.95 -2.81 1.42
N ASN A 56 4.64 -2.47 0.17
CA ASN A 56 5.61 -1.87 -0.74
C ASN A 56 6.10 -0.50 -0.27
N LEU A 57 5.23 0.34 0.29
CA LEU A 57 5.63 1.62 0.87
C LEU A 57 6.57 1.45 2.07
N LYS A 58 6.39 0.37 2.85
CA LYS A 58 7.33 0.01 3.92
C LYS A 58 8.68 -0.39 3.35
N VAL A 59 8.71 -1.26 2.33
CA VAL A 59 9.96 -1.69 1.67
C VAL A 59 10.69 -0.51 1.04
N ALA A 60 9.96 0.37 0.35
CA ALA A 60 10.54 1.52 -0.34
C ALA A 60 11.26 2.47 0.61
N ARG A 61 10.77 2.58 1.86
CA ARG A 61 11.37 3.39 2.93
C ARG A 61 12.51 2.71 3.71
N LYS A 62 12.79 1.42 3.48
CA LYS A 62 13.96 0.76 4.07
C LYS A 62 15.26 1.26 3.44
N SER A 63 16.33 1.31 4.22
CA SER A 63 17.70 1.59 3.77
C SER A 63 18.32 0.35 3.10
N LEU A 64 17.81 0.01 1.91
CA LEU A 64 18.31 -1.10 1.08
C LEU A 64 19.05 -0.56 -0.14
N HIS A 65 20.02 -1.34 -0.64
CA HIS A 65 20.62 -1.10 -1.94
C HIS A 65 19.53 -1.01 -3.04
N PRO A 66 19.61 -0.08 -4.01
CA PRO A 66 18.52 0.17 -4.96
C PRO A 66 18.04 -1.06 -5.71
N ALA A 67 18.96 -1.94 -6.14
CA ALA A 67 18.63 -3.17 -6.85
C ALA A 67 17.85 -4.16 -5.96
N VAL A 68 18.32 -4.37 -4.72
CA VAL A 68 17.65 -5.25 -3.75
C VAL A 68 16.27 -4.68 -3.39
N LYS A 69 16.17 -3.37 -3.23
CA LYS A 69 14.89 -2.69 -2.97
C LYS A 69 13.89 -2.94 -4.10
N ALA A 70 14.31 -2.74 -5.36
CA ALA A 70 13.46 -2.99 -6.52
C ALA A 70 13.00 -4.45 -6.58
N LEU A 71 13.91 -5.41 -6.39
CA LEU A 71 13.60 -6.84 -6.36
C LEU A 71 12.56 -7.19 -5.28
N VAL A 72 12.74 -6.70 -4.05
CA VAL A 72 11.77 -6.95 -2.97
C VAL A 72 10.43 -6.30 -3.28
N MET A 73 10.42 -5.08 -3.85
CA MET A 73 9.16 -4.43 -4.21
C MET A 73 8.40 -5.18 -5.31
N ILE A 74 9.12 -5.68 -6.32
CA ILE A 74 8.55 -6.54 -7.37
C ILE A 74 8.00 -7.83 -6.75
N ALA A 75 8.72 -8.46 -5.83
CA ALA A 75 8.25 -9.65 -5.14
C ALA A 75 6.95 -9.41 -4.35
N VAL A 76 6.81 -8.24 -3.70
CA VAL A 76 5.56 -7.85 -3.03
C VAL A 76 4.42 -7.67 -4.03
N VAL A 77 4.68 -7.05 -5.19
CA VAL A 77 3.68 -6.94 -6.27
C VAL A 77 3.22 -8.34 -6.69
N ILE A 78 4.15 -9.21 -7.09
CA ILE A 78 3.84 -10.58 -7.52
C ILE A 78 3.05 -11.32 -6.44
N GLY A 79 3.50 -11.24 -5.18
CA GLY A 79 2.82 -11.85 -4.04
C GLY A 79 1.37 -11.38 -3.88
N ALA A 80 1.09 -10.08 -4.07
CA ALA A 80 -0.27 -9.55 -4.01
C ALA A 80 -1.17 -10.13 -5.11
N TYR A 81 -0.66 -10.27 -6.34
CA TYR A 81 -1.41 -10.91 -7.44
C TYR A 81 -1.63 -12.40 -7.19
N VAL A 82 -0.66 -13.11 -6.64
CA VAL A 82 -0.81 -14.54 -6.27
C VAL A 82 -1.88 -14.69 -5.19
N VAL A 83 -1.84 -13.89 -4.12
CA VAL A 83 -2.86 -13.91 -3.06
C VAL A 83 -4.24 -13.60 -3.63
N TRP A 84 -4.36 -12.58 -4.47
CA TRP A 84 -5.62 -12.26 -5.14
C TRP A 84 -6.15 -13.43 -5.98
N SER A 85 -5.31 -14.05 -6.80
CA SER A 85 -5.69 -15.19 -7.63
C SER A 85 -6.17 -16.38 -6.79
N ILE A 86 -5.50 -16.68 -5.67
CA ILE A 86 -5.92 -17.74 -4.74
C ILE A 86 -7.31 -17.42 -4.18
N VAL A 87 -7.54 -16.18 -3.74
CA VAL A 87 -8.85 -15.75 -3.22
C VAL A 87 -9.93 -15.85 -4.30
N ALA A 88 -9.64 -15.40 -5.53
CA ALA A 88 -10.57 -15.46 -6.64
C ALA A 88 -10.96 -16.91 -6.99
N VAL A 89 -9.98 -17.83 -7.04
CA VAL A 89 -10.22 -19.26 -7.27
C VAL A 89 -11.04 -19.87 -6.14
N ALA A 90 -10.72 -19.57 -4.88
CA ALA A 90 -11.45 -20.08 -3.73
C ALA A 90 -12.91 -19.59 -3.71
N LEU A 91 -13.15 -18.31 -4.02
CA LEU A 91 -14.49 -17.76 -4.13
C LEU A 91 -15.29 -18.43 -5.24
N LYS A 92 -14.68 -18.60 -6.41
CA LYS A 92 -15.34 -19.30 -7.52
C LYS A 92 -15.71 -20.73 -7.12
N ALA A 93 -14.79 -21.47 -6.50
CA ALA A 93 -15.05 -22.83 -6.02
C ALA A 93 -16.14 -22.89 -4.92
N ALA A 94 -16.29 -21.84 -4.11
CA ALA A 94 -17.33 -21.75 -3.10
C ALA A 94 -18.71 -21.39 -3.67
N ILE A 95 -18.76 -20.68 -4.80
CA ILE A 95 -20.01 -20.34 -5.51
C ILE A 95 -20.51 -21.53 -6.35
N ASP A 96 -19.57 -22.29 -6.93
CA ASP A 96 -19.88 -23.44 -7.79
C ASP A 96 -20.25 -24.72 -7.01
N ASN A 97 -20.15 -24.72 -5.67
CA ASN A 97 -20.61 -25.78 -4.76
C ASN A 97 -22.02 -25.50 -4.26
#